data_AF-A0A4U0Q365-F1
#
_entry.id   AF-A0A4U0Q365-F1
#
_cell.length_a   1.000
_cell.length_b   1.000
_cell.length_c   1.000
_cell.angle_alpha   90.00
_cell.angle_beta   90.00
_cell.angle_gamma   90.00
#
_symmetry.space_group_name_H-M   'P 1'
#
loop_
_entity.id
_entity.type
_entity.pdbx_description
1 polymer ?
#
loop_
_entity_poly.entity_id
_entity_poly.type
_entity_poly.pdbx_seq_one_letter_code
_entity_poly.pdbx_strand_id
1 'polypeptide(L)'
;MKLAAIGRVAALLAVTVFAAQYLGWIDLSPRAGPTPPVSVSCPALEQGCAFTLDTVHYRLESDQPLATNRIFRLSLHGPAQTVEAEWRMAEMDMGPNRRPMQPYGDSQWQLQTALPFCSAARRDWQLILLIDDRRIVIETRSTG
;
A
#
# COMPACT_ATOMS: atom_id res chain seq x y z
N MET A 1 32.77 -46.22 -2.66
CA MET A 1 31.31 -46.48 -2.52
C MET A 1 30.53 -45.38 -1.78
N LYS A 2 31.09 -44.69 -0.76
CA LYS A 2 30.36 -43.66 0.00
C LYS A 2 30.00 -42.39 -0.81
N LEU A 3 30.85 -41.92 -1.72
CA LEU A 3 30.58 -40.71 -2.52
C LEU A 3 29.43 -40.87 -3.52
N ALA A 4 29.29 -42.03 -4.16
CA ALA A 4 28.21 -42.28 -5.13
C ALA A 4 26.83 -42.36 -4.44
N ALA A 5 26.78 -42.83 -3.19
CA ALA A 5 25.57 -42.84 -2.39
C ALA A 5 25.16 -41.42 -1.99
N ILE A 6 26.12 -40.58 -1.57
CA ILE A 6 25.86 -39.17 -1.20
C ILE A 6 25.32 -38.37 -2.39
N GLY A 7 25.91 -38.55 -3.59
CA GLY A 7 25.44 -37.88 -4.80
C GLY A 7 24.02 -38.25 -5.21
N ARG A 8 23.62 -39.52 -5.04
CA ARG A 8 22.25 -39.98 -5.33
C ARG A 8 21.22 -39.42 -4.36
N VAL A 9 21.57 -39.37 -3.07
CA VAL A 9 20.69 -38.79 -2.04
C VAL A 9 20.50 -37.30 -2.30
N ALA A 10 21.56 -36.57 -2.64
CA ALA A 10 21.46 -35.15 -2.98
C ALA A 10 20.59 -34.90 -4.22
N ALA A 11 20.74 -35.71 -5.27
CA ALA A 11 19.93 -35.59 -6.48
C ALA A 11 18.44 -35.88 -6.21
N LEU A 12 18.13 -36.90 -5.41
CA LEU A 12 16.74 -37.21 -5.05
C LEU A 12 16.10 -36.08 -4.24
N LEU A 13 16.83 -35.50 -3.28
CA LEU A 13 16.35 -34.35 -2.51
C LEU A 13 16.09 -33.13 -3.39
N ALA A 14 16.97 -32.84 -4.36
CA ALA A 14 16.77 -31.73 -5.29
C ALA A 14 15.50 -31.93 -6.14
N VAL A 15 15.26 -33.15 -6.63
CA VAL A 15 14.07 -33.48 -7.42
C VAL A 15 12.80 -33.38 -6.58
N THR A 16 12.79 -33.88 -5.34
CA THR A 16 11.59 -33.79 -4.48
C THR A 16 11.26 -32.35 -4.10
N VAL A 17 12.28 -31.52 -3.82
CA VAL A 17 12.09 -30.09 -3.56
C VAL A 17 11.53 -29.37 -4.79
N PHE A 18 12.10 -29.63 -5.97
CA PHE A 18 11.62 -29.02 -7.21
C PHE A 18 10.18 -29.44 -7.54
N ALA A 19 9.85 -30.72 -7.39
CA ALA A 19 8.49 -31.22 -7.59
C ALA A 19 7.49 -30.62 -6.58
N ALA A 20 7.87 -30.50 -5.31
CA ALA A 20 7.03 -29.89 -4.29
C ALA A 20 6.80 -28.38 -4.54
N GLN A 21 7.80 -27.67 -5.07
CA GLN A 21 7.65 -26.27 -5.48
C GLN A 21 6.73 -26.15 -6.70
N TYR A 22 6.91 -27.00 -7.72
CA TYR A 22 6.07 -27.03 -8.92
C TYR A 22 4.60 -27.34 -8.61
N LEU A 23 4.35 -28.26 -7.65
CA LEU A 23 3.02 -28.60 -7.17
C LEU A 23 2.42 -27.57 -6.19
N GLY A 24 3.16 -26.51 -5.85
CA GLY A 24 2.72 -25.45 -4.94
C GLY A 24 2.66 -25.87 -3.46
N TRP A 25 3.25 -27.00 -3.08
CA TRP A 25 3.28 -27.47 -1.69
C TRP A 25 4.30 -26.71 -0.83
N ILE A 26 5.35 -26.20 -1.47
CA ILE A 26 6.36 -25.35 -0.83
C ILE A 26 6.63 -24.13 -1.70
N ASP A 27 6.75 -22.97 -1.07
CA ASP A 27 7.23 -21.76 -1.73
C ASP A 27 8.58 -21.37 -1.14
N LEU A 28 9.64 -21.77 -1.85
CA LEU A 28 11.03 -21.43 -1.53
C LEU A 28 11.48 -20.16 -2.25
N SER A 29 10.56 -19.42 -2.90
CA SER A 29 10.90 -18.14 -3.51
C SER A 29 11.44 -17.19 -2.45
N PRO A 30 12.49 -16.41 -2.76
CA PRO A 30 12.95 -15.36 -1.85
C PRO A 30 11.77 -14.45 -1.53
N ARG A 31 11.29 -14.48 -0.27
CA ARG A 31 10.35 -13.45 0.19
C ARG A 31 11.09 -12.13 0.13
N ALA A 32 10.77 -11.29 -0.84
CA ALA A 32 11.11 -9.89 -0.75
C ALA A 32 10.54 -9.40 0.59
N GLY A 33 11.43 -8.98 1.49
CA GLY A 33 11.01 -8.40 2.76
C GLY A 33 10.11 -7.19 2.47
N PRO A 34 9.16 -6.87 3.37
CA PRO A 34 8.32 -5.69 3.18
C PRO A 34 9.21 -4.45 3.07
N THR A 35 9.22 -3.81 1.89
CA THR A 35 9.88 -2.52 1.71
C THR A 35 9.31 -1.56 2.75
N PRO A 36 10.16 -0.91 3.58
CA PRO A 36 9.68 0.00 4.60
C PRO A 36 8.85 1.11 3.93
N PRO A 37 7.67 1.42 4.47
CA PRO A 37 6.80 2.41 3.85
C PRO A 37 7.43 3.78 3.87
N VAL A 38 7.27 4.54 2.79
CA VAL A 38 7.66 5.95 2.75
C VAL A 38 6.63 6.76 3.53
N SER A 39 7.07 7.53 4.53
CA SER A 39 6.20 8.41 5.31
C SER A 39 6.30 9.85 4.79
N VAL A 40 5.16 10.49 4.58
CA VAL A 40 5.04 11.86 4.08
C VAL A 40 4.16 12.65 5.04
N SER A 41 4.66 13.80 5.53
CA SER A 41 3.87 14.71 6.35
C SER A 41 3.05 15.65 5.44
N CYS A 42 1.72 15.59 5.57
CA CYS A 42 0.77 16.36 4.77
C CYS A 42 -0.39 16.82 5.66
N PRO A 43 -0.18 17.82 6.53
CA PRO A 43 -1.15 18.19 7.57
C PRO A 43 -2.47 18.73 7.02
N ALA A 44 -2.49 19.26 5.79
CA ALA A 44 -3.66 19.82 5.13
C ALA A 44 -3.74 19.29 3.68
N LEU A 45 -4.49 18.20 3.46
CA LEU A 45 -4.59 17.56 2.15
C LEU A 45 -5.26 18.45 1.10
N GLU A 46 -6.11 19.38 1.50
CA GLU A 46 -6.78 20.32 0.60
C GLU A 46 -5.82 21.34 -0.03
N GLN A 47 -4.64 21.54 0.57
CA GLN A 47 -3.57 22.36 -0.01
C GLN A 47 -2.70 21.57 -1.00
N GLY A 48 -2.84 20.24 -0.96
CA GLY A 48 -2.04 19.29 -1.70
C GLY A 48 -0.63 19.12 -1.14
N CYS A 49 -0.08 17.93 -1.30
CA CYS A 49 1.29 17.59 -0.95
C CYS A 49 1.98 16.85 -2.07
N ALA A 50 3.25 17.21 -2.30
CA ALA A 50 4.11 16.53 -3.24
C ALA A 50 5.02 15.54 -2.51
N PHE A 51 5.25 14.39 -3.12
CA PHE A 51 6.21 13.40 -2.64
C PHE A 51 6.88 12.69 -3.81
N THR A 52 7.98 11.99 -3.52
CA THR A 52 8.74 11.24 -4.53
C THR A 52 8.80 9.78 -4.14
N LEU A 53 8.50 8.90 -5.09
CA LEU A 53 8.61 7.45 -4.95
C LEU A 53 9.52 6.95 -6.09
N ASP A 54 10.68 6.38 -5.74
CA ASP A 54 11.66 5.83 -6.69
C ASP A 54 12.00 6.74 -7.88
N THR A 55 12.17 8.05 -7.64
CA THR A 55 12.42 9.13 -8.61
C THR A 55 11.20 9.70 -9.35
N VAL A 56 10.02 9.11 -9.17
CA VAL A 56 8.77 9.63 -9.74
C VAL A 56 8.12 10.61 -8.76
N HIS A 57 7.72 11.78 -9.26
CA HIS A 57 7.01 12.78 -8.48
C HIS A 57 5.50 12.56 -8.52
N TYR A 58 4.89 12.65 -7.34
CA TYR A 58 3.45 12.57 -7.16
C TYR A 58 2.94 13.80 -6.43
N ARG A 59 1.70 14.18 -6.70
CA ARG A 59 0.97 15.20 -5.94
C ARG A 59 -0.39 14.65 -5.52
N LEU A 60 -0.64 14.61 -4.23
CA LEU A 60 -1.90 14.18 -3.65
C LEU A 60 -2.63 15.39 -3.08
N GLU A 61 -3.92 15.51 -3.35
CA GLU A 61 -4.77 16.54 -2.75
C GLU A 61 -6.19 16.05 -2.51
N SER A 62 -6.90 16.72 -1.61
CA SER A 62 -8.36 16.60 -1.50
C SER A 62 -9.05 17.82 -2.07
N ASP A 63 -10.28 17.67 -2.55
CA ASP A 63 -11.08 18.79 -3.06
C ASP A 63 -11.62 19.72 -1.96
N GLN A 64 -11.59 19.27 -0.71
CA GLN A 64 -12.03 20.02 0.46
C GLN A 64 -11.31 19.51 1.73
N PRO A 65 -11.35 20.27 2.85
CA PRO A 65 -10.83 19.81 4.12
C PRO A 65 -11.48 18.50 4.57
N LEU A 66 -10.66 17.60 5.13
CA LEU A 66 -11.12 16.32 5.65
C LEU A 66 -12.06 16.53 6.85
N ALA A 67 -13.20 15.84 6.87
CA ALA A 67 -14.13 15.84 7.99
C ALA A 67 -14.81 14.47 8.14
N THR A 68 -15.01 14.02 9.38
CA THR A 68 -15.49 12.66 9.74
C THR A 68 -16.91 12.34 9.24
N ASN A 69 -17.69 13.35 8.86
CA ASN A 69 -19.08 13.21 8.43
C ASN A 69 -19.34 13.74 7.01
N ARG A 70 -18.29 13.87 6.20
CA ARG A 70 -18.41 14.35 4.81
C ARG A 70 -17.67 13.45 3.85
N ILE A 71 -18.28 13.27 2.68
CA ILE A 71 -17.64 12.64 1.53
C ILE A 71 -16.82 13.70 0.83
N PHE A 72 -15.57 13.39 0.51
CA PHE A 72 -14.64 14.22 -0.25
C PHE A 72 -13.97 13.40 -1.34
N ARG A 73 -13.29 14.07 -2.27
CA ARG A 73 -12.55 13.45 -3.35
C ARG A 73 -11.07 13.58 -3.09
N LEU A 74 -10.36 12.46 -3.12
CA LEU A 74 -8.92 12.42 -3.24
C LEU A 74 -8.54 12.43 -4.72
N SER A 75 -7.54 13.22 -5.07
CA SER A 75 -6.92 13.27 -6.38
C SER A 75 -5.42 13.01 -6.22
N LEU A 76 -4.91 11.99 -6.91
CA LEU A 76 -3.48 11.71 -7.01
C LEU A 76 -3.02 11.96 -8.44
N HIS A 77 -2.01 12.80 -8.60
CA HIS A 77 -1.33 13.06 -9.86
C HIS A 77 0.03 12.37 -9.85
N GLY A 78 0.33 11.62 -10.90
CA GLY A 78 1.55 10.85 -11.09
C GLY A 78 1.29 9.56 -11.87
N PRO A 79 2.30 9.04 -12.58
CA PRO A 79 2.16 7.81 -13.35
C PRO A 79 2.06 6.62 -12.40
N ALA A 80 1.07 5.75 -12.60
CA ALA A 80 0.92 4.49 -11.89
C ALA A 80 0.12 3.51 -12.78
N GLN A 81 0.14 2.22 -12.46
CA GLN A 81 -0.73 1.20 -13.05
C GLN A 81 -1.93 0.89 -12.15
N THR A 82 -1.71 0.85 -10.84
CA THR A 82 -2.75 0.67 -9.83
C THR A 82 -2.55 1.60 -8.66
N VAL A 83 -3.65 2.11 -8.13
CA VAL A 83 -3.64 2.94 -6.93
C VAL A 83 -4.78 2.51 -6.01
N GLU A 84 -4.45 2.19 -4.76
CA GLU A 84 -5.43 1.89 -3.72
C GLU A 84 -5.20 2.78 -2.51
N ALA A 85 -6.28 3.15 -1.84
CA ALA A 85 -6.25 4.01 -0.67
C ALA A 85 -6.95 3.32 0.51
N GLU A 86 -6.37 3.43 1.69
CA GLU A 86 -6.91 2.91 2.95
C GLU A 86 -6.70 3.96 4.05
N TRP A 87 -7.74 4.19 4.86
CA TRP A 87 -7.70 5.11 5.99
C TRP A 87 -7.37 4.36 7.27
N ARG A 88 -6.40 4.86 8.01
CA ARG A 88 -5.99 4.32 9.31
C ARG A 88 -5.81 5.42 10.33
N MET A 89 -5.82 5.01 11.59
CA MET A 89 -5.23 5.79 12.66
C MET A 89 -4.17 4.93 13.34
N ALA A 90 -3.12 5.58 13.85
CA ALA A 90 -2.11 4.89 14.61
C ALA A 90 -2.77 4.13 15.77
N GLU A 91 -2.38 2.85 15.92
CA GLU A 91 -2.81 1.95 17.00
C GLU A 91 -4.31 1.62 17.03
N MET A 92 -5.04 1.86 15.94
CA MET A 92 -6.45 1.55 15.85
C MET A 92 -6.79 0.74 14.60
N ASP A 93 -7.63 -0.27 14.78
CA ASP A 93 -8.21 -1.04 13.69
C ASP A 93 -9.47 -0.35 13.18
N MET A 94 -9.45 0.07 11.92
CA MET A 94 -10.59 0.74 11.26
C MET A 94 -11.44 -0.24 10.46
N GLY A 95 -11.15 -1.55 10.53
CA GLY A 95 -11.73 -2.56 9.67
C GLY A 95 -11.36 -2.39 8.19
N PRO A 96 -11.92 -3.23 7.30
CA PRO A 96 -11.65 -3.14 5.87
C PRO A 96 -12.23 -1.86 5.27
N ASN A 97 -11.35 -0.93 4.86
CA ASN A 97 -11.75 0.29 4.14
C ASN A 97 -10.88 0.61 2.91
N ARG A 98 -10.03 -0.35 2.50
CA ARG A 98 -9.21 -0.21 1.29
C ARG A 98 -10.10 -0.12 0.05
N ARG A 99 -9.86 0.89 -0.80
CA ARG A 99 -10.60 1.10 -2.04
C ARG A 99 -9.65 1.46 -3.18
N PRO A 100 -9.87 0.92 -4.39
CA PRO A 100 -9.12 1.34 -5.56
C PRO A 100 -9.51 2.78 -5.95
N MET A 101 -8.52 3.58 -6.33
CA MET A 101 -8.74 4.85 -7.00
C MET A 101 -9.02 4.59 -8.49
N GLN A 102 -9.91 5.37 -9.09
CA GLN A 102 -10.29 5.26 -10.49
C GLN A 102 -9.40 6.17 -11.34
N PRO A 103 -8.94 5.75 -12.52
CA PRO A 103 -8.21 6.62 -13.43
C PRO A 103 -9.11 7.78 -13.91
N TYR A 104 -8.56 8.99 -13.95
CA TYR A 104 -9.24 10.23 -14.34
C TYR A 104 -8.35 11.04 -15.29
N GLY A 105 -8.02 10.45 -16.45
CA GLY A 105 -7.12 11.04 -17.44
C GLY A 105 -5.67 10.56 -17.30
N ASP A 106 -4.78 11.22 -18.03
CA ASP A 106 -3.36 10.81 -18.10
C ASP A 106 -2.67 11.03 -16.75
N SER A 107 -2.19 9.94 -16.14
CA SER A 107 -1.45 9.99 -14.87
C SER A 107 -2.22 10.69 -13.74
N GLN A 108 -3.54 10.55 -13.71
CA GLN A 108 -4.39 11.07 -12.64
C GLN A 108 -5.35 10.01 -12.15
N TRP A 109 -5.51 9.94 -10.83
CA TRP A 109 -6.35 8.96 -10.13
C TRP A 109 -7.27 9.69 -9.15
N GLN A 110 -8.51 9.24 -9.04
CA GLN A 110 -9.50 9.84 -8.15
C GLN A 110 -10.22 8.80 -7.29
N LEU A 111 -10.54 9.16 -6.07
CA LEU A 111 -11.39 8.37 -5.20
C LEU A 111 -12.34 9.27 -4.41
N GLN A 112 -13.63 9.03 -4.55
CA GLN A 112 -14.63 9.60 -3.66
C GLN A 112 -14.74 8.72 -2.41
N THR A 113 -14.43 9.29 -1.24
CA THR A 113 -14.34 8.56 0.04
C THR A 113 -14.78 9.43 1.20
N ALA A 114 -14.93 8.82 2.38
CA ALA A 114 -15.15 9.51 3.64
C ALA A 114 -14.21 8.93 4.69
N LEU A 115 -13.88 9.70 5.71
CA LEU A 115 -13.17 9.16 6.85
C LEU A 115 -14.05 8.13 7.57
N PRO A 116 -13.50 6.97 7.97
CA PRO A 116 -14.26 6.02 8.75
C PRO A 116 -14.70 6.61 10.11
N PHE A 117 -15.74 6.04 10.70
CA PHE A 117 -16.23 6.48 12.01
C PHE A 117 -15.16 6.32 13.10
N CYS A 118 -14.95 7.35 13.90
CA CYS A 118 -14.01 7.36 15.03
C CYS A 118 -14.77 7.65 16.33
N SER A 119 -14.82 6.68 17.24
CA SER A 119 -15.42 6.87 18.57
C SER A 119 -14.55 7.73 19.51
N ALA A 120 -13.24 7.80 19.25
CA ALA A 120 -12.26 8.49 20.09
C ALA A 120 -12.12 10.00 19.77
N ALA A 121 -12.88 10.53 18.80
CA ALA A 121 -12.81 11.92 18.36
C ALA A 121 -11.37 12.41 18.03
N ARG A 122 -10.52 11.51 17.54
CA ARG A 122 -9.17 11.84 17.06
C ARG A 122 -9.23 12.53 15.71
N ARG A 123 -8.18 13.30 15.42
CA ARG A 123 -8.05 14.09 14.18
C ARG A 123 -6.80 13.74 13.39
N ASP A 124 -5.91 12.93 13.94
CA ASP A 124 -4.71 12.49 13.27
C ASP A 124 -4.98 11.22 12.48
N TRP A 125 -4.73 11.29 11.18
CA TRP A 125 -5.10 10.26 10.22
C TRP A 125 -3.90 9.84 9.39
N GLN A 126 -3.87 8.57 9.04
CA GLN A 126 -2.93 7.98 8.10
C GLN A 126 -3.70 7.55 6.86
N LEU A 127 -3.37 8.14 5.71
CA LEU A 127 -3.78 7.59 4.42
C LEU A 127 -2.68 6.67 3.92
N ILE A 128 -2.99 5.39 3.83
CA ILE A 128 -2.11 4.41 3.20
C ILE A 128 -2.44 4.36 1.73
N LEU A 129 -1.48 4.76 0.89
CA LEU A 129 -1.54 4.55 -0.55
C LEU A 129 -0.73 3.29 -0.91
N LEU A 130 -1.30 2.41 -1.72
CA LEU A 130 -0.55 1.43 -2.49
C LEU A 130 -0.51 1.91 -3.93
N ILE A 131 0.69 2.24 -4.41
CA ILE A 131 0.96 2.65 -5.79
C ILE A 131 1.86 1.58 -6.38
N ASP A 132 1.37 0.77 -7.32
CA ASP A 132 2.13 -0.32 -7.94
C ASP A 132 2.85 -1.21 -6.89
N ASP A 133 2.08 -1.68 -5.89
CA ASP A 133 2.53 -2.47 -4.73
C ASP A 133 3.49 -1.74 -3.75
N ARG A 134 3.79 -0.46 -3.98
CA ARG A 134 4.57 0.37 -3.07
C ARG A 134 3.69 1.07 -2.07
N ARG A 135 4.03 0.90 -0.80
CA ARG A 135 3.27 1.47 0.31
C ARG A 135 3.81 2.84 0.71
N ILE A 136 2.92 3.83 0.71
CA ILE A 136 3.17 5.20 1.17
C ILE A 136 2.20 5.52 2.30
N VAL A 137 2.70 6.15 3.36
CA VAL A 137 1.90 6.59 4.50
C VAL A 137 1.88 8.11 4.47
N ILE A 138 0.71 8.68 4.22
CA ILE A 138 0.50 10.13 4.30
C ILE A 138 -0.07 10.45 5.67
N GLU A 139 0.70 11.16 6.48
CA GLU A 139 0.28 11.66 7.79
C GLU A 139 -0.48 12.97 7.61
N THR A 140 -1.77 12.98 7.95
CA THR A 140 -2.67 14.12 7.71
C THR A 140 -3.60 14.37 8.90
N ARG A 141 -4.42 15.41 8.80
CA ARG A 141 -5.38 15.79 9.84
C ARG A 141 -6.75 16.11 9.29
N SER A 142 -7.78 15.76 10.06
CA SER A 142 -9.16 16.21 9.80
C SER A 142 -9.46 17.53 10.51
N THR A 143 -10.32 18.31 9.89
CA THR A 143 -11.01 19.45 10.50
C THR A 143 -12.28 18.95 11.22
N GLY A 144 -12.53 19.45 12.44
CA GLY A 144 -13.68 19.05 13.26
C GLY A 144 -13.30 18.23 14.47
#